data_AF-A0A011QKR6-F1
#
_entry.id   AF-A0A011QKR6-F1
#
_cell.length_a   1.000
_cell.length_b   1.000
_cell.length_c   1.000
_cell.angle_alpha   90.00
_cell.angle_beta   90.00
_cell.angle_gamma   90.00
#
_symmetry.space_group_name_H-M   'P 1'
#
loop_
_entity.id
_entity.type
_entity.pdbx_description
1 polymer ?
#
loop_
_entity_poly.entity_id
_entity_poly.type
_entity_poly.pdbx_seq_one_letter_code
_entity_poly.pdbx_strand_id
1 'polypeptide(L)'
;MAGASLLALIDDIASVLDDVALMTKVAAKKTAGVLGDDLALNAQQVSGVRAERELPVVWAVAVGSLKNKLILVPAALAISRFMPWAVTPLLMLGGLYLCLEGVEKLTHKWLHQAPDDRAHAPNLAAPADGETDLQVLEADRIRGAIRTDFVLSAEIVVIALGTVAEQPFATQVAVLSGIGLLMTVGVYGIVAGIVKLDDLGLHLLKRPGLLAQACWRRRSARGCCWQRRG
;
A
#
# COMPACT_ATOMS: atom_id res chain seq x y z
N MET A 1 36.38 7.49 35.09
CA MET A 1 36.03 6.28 34.30
C MET A 1 34.53 6.20 33.93
N ALA A 2 33.76 7.30 33.94
CA ALA A 2 32.34 7.28 33.53
C ALA A 2 32.15 7.34 32.00
N GLY A 3 33.03 8.03 31.27
CA GLY A 3 32.94 8.16 29.80
C GLY A 3 33.12 6.84 29.04
N ALA A 4 33.97 5.93 29.54
CA ALA A 4 34.18 4.63 28.92
C ALA A 4 32.95 3.71 29.02
N SER A 5 32.20 3.79 30.13
CA SER A 5 30.96 3.03 30.31
C SER A 5 29.81 3.55 29.43
N LEU A 6 29.73 4.87 29.21
CA LEU A 6 28.74 5.47 28.31
C LEU A 6 29.05 5.14 26.85
N LEU A 7 30.32 5.21 26.45
CA LEU A 7 30.74 4.85 25.11
C LEU A 7 30.50 3.37 24.81
N ALA A 8 30.76 2.47 25.76
CA ALA A 8 30.43 1.05 25.62
C ALA A 8 28.92 0.82 25.50
N LEU A 9 28.08 1.56 26.26
CA LEU A 9 26.63 1.45 26.14
C LEU A 9 26.12 1.95 24.78
N ILE A 10 26.70 3.02 24.25
CA ILE A 10 26.36 3.54 22.92
C ILE A 10 26.79 2.57 21.83
N ASP A 11 27.95 1.92 21.99
CA ASP A 11 28.44 0.90 21.05
C ASP A 11 27.54 -0.35 21.04
N ASP A 12 27.11 -0.81 22.22
CA ASP A 12 26.12 -1.89 22.33
C ASP A 12 24.79 -1.51 21.67
N ILE A 13 24.30 -0.29 21.87
CA ILE A 13 23.08 0.19 21.19
C ILE A 13 23.30 0.26 19.68
N ALA A 14 24.47 0.73 19.22
CA ALA A 14 24.80 0.82 17.80
C ALA A 14 24.85 -0.55 17.14
N SER A 15 25.42 -1.56 17.81
CA SER A 15 25.46 -2.94 17.30
C SER A 15 24.06 -3.55 17.17
N VAL A 16 23.20 -3.38 18.19
CA VAL A 16 21.80 -3.83 18.13
C VAL A 16 21.03 -3.11 17.02
N LEU A 17 21.26 -1.80 16.83
CA LEU A 17 20.64 -1.05 15.75
C LEU A 17 21.09 -1.52 14.36
N ASP A 18 22.36 -1.90 14.21
CA ASP A 18 22.88 -2.47 12.95
C ASP A 18 22.23 -3.82 12.64
N ASP A 19 22.13 -4.71 13.64
CA ASP A 19 21.41 -5.98 13.50
C ASP A 19 19.94 -5.77 13.13
N VAL A 20 19.26 -4.82 13.78
CA VAL A 20 17.88 -4.45 13.43
C VAL A 20 17.81 -3.94 11.99
N ALA A 21 18.74 -3.10 11.55
CA ALA A 21 18.76 -2.56 10.18
C ALA A 21 18.98 -3.68 9.14
N LEU A 22 19.92 -4.59 9.38
CA LEU A 22 20.19 -5.73 8.52
C LEU A 22 18.99 -6.67 8.43
N MET A 23 18.39 -7.02 9.56
CA MET A 23 17.23 -7.90 9.60
C MET A 23 15.99 -7.26 8.98
N THR A 24 15.77 -5.97 9.23
CA THR A 24 14.72 -5.18 8.57
C THR A 24 14.91 -5.18 7.06
N LYS A 25 16.14 -5.00 6.56
CA LYS A 25 16.45 -5.05 5.13
C LYS A 25 16.18 -6.43 4.52
N VAL A 26 16.55 -7.50 5.21
CA VAL A 26 16.30 -8.88 4.74
C VAL A 26 14.81 -9.17 4.70
N ALA A 27 14.09 -8.82 5.76
CA ALA A 27 12.64 -8.98 5.84
C ALA A 27 11.93 -8.17 4.74
N ALA A 28 12.27 -6.90 4.58
CA ALA A 28 11.73 -6.04 3.52
C ALA A 28 11.99 -6.61 2.11
N LYS A 29 13.17 -7.21 1.88
CA LYS A 29 13.48 -7.88 0.62
C LYS A 29 12.60 -9.11 0.38
N LYS A 30 12.33 -9.90 1.43
CA LYS A 30 11.45 -11.08 1.34
C LYS A 30 9.99 -10.71 1.18
N THR A 31 9.56 -9.55 1.68
CA THR A 31 8.19 -9.05 1.55
C THR A 31 8.00 -8.15 0.32
N ALA A 32 9.03 -7.91 -0.49
CA ALA A 32 8.95 -6.98 -1.63
C ALA A 32 7.90 -7.37 -2.68
N GLY A 33 7.69 -8.68 -2.92
CA GLY A 33 6.64 -9.17 -3.82
C GLY A 33 5.24 -8.85 -3.31
N VAL A 34 5.02 -9.07 -2.01
CA VAL A 34 3.75 -8.80 -1.31
C VAL A 34 3.48 -7.30 -1.20
N LEU A 35 4.53 -6.51 -0.95
CA LEU A 35 4.50 -5.06 -0.89
C LEU A 35 4.04 -4.43 -2.21
N GLY A 36 4.45 -5.03 -3.33
CA GLY A 36 3.98 -4.62 -4.66
C GLY A 36 2.47 -4.88 -4.84
N ASP A 37 1.98 -6.01 -4.33
CA ASP A 37 0.54 -6.34 -4.34
C ASP A 37 -0.25 -5.37 -3.46
N ASP A 38 0.25 -5.06 -2.25
CA ASP A 38 -0.34 -4.10 -1.33
C ASP A 38 -0.45 -2.70 -1.94
N LEU A 39 0.61 -2.22 -2.58
CA LEU A 39 0.60 -0.95 -3.32
C LEU A 39 -0.42 -0.96 -4.47
N ALA A 40 -0.49 -2.03 -5.26
CA ALA A 40 -1.39 -2.11 -6.39
C ALA A 40 -2.86 -2.13 -5.96
N LEU A 41 -3.19 -2.97 -4.97
CA LEU A 41 -4.54 -3.10 -4.44
C LEU A 41 -5.00 -1.82 -3.74
N ASN A 42 -4.13 -1.18 -2.95
CA ASN A 42 -4.46 0.07 -2.27
C ASN A 42 -4.60 1.22 -3.29
N ALA A 43 -3.73 1.30 -4.30
CA ALA A 43 -3.88 2.29 -5.38
C ALA A 43 -5.21 2.12 -6.13
N GLN A 44 -5.59 0.88 -6.47
CA GLN A 44 -6.83 0.58 -7.18
C GLN A 44 -8.08 0.91 -6.35
N GLN A 45 -8.06 0.66 -5.04
CA GLN A 45 -9.18 0.94 -4.15
C GLN A 45 -9.38 2.44 -3.88
N VAL A 46 -8.32 3.22 -3.98
CA VAL A 46 -8.33 4.68 -3.78
C VAL A 46 -8.65 5.41 -5.10
N SER A 47 -8.19 4.90 -6.23
CA SER A 47 -8.45 5.50 -7.55
C SER A 47 -9.91 5.32 -7.95
N GLY A 48 -10.64 6.44 -8.16
CA GLY A 48 -12.05 6.42 -8.59
C GLY A 48 -13.06 6.91 -7.56
N VAL A 49 -12.60 7.52 -6.46
CA VAL A 49 -13.41 8.48 -5.69
C VAL A 49 -13.30 9.84 -6.39
N ARG A 50 -14.28 10.76 -6.26
CA ARG A 50 -14.14 12.11 -6.85
C ARG A 50 -12.80 12.73 -6.40
N ALA A 51 -12.00 13.25 -7.33
CA ALA A 51 -10.63 13.75 -7.12
C ALA A 51 -10.48 14.68 -5.89
N GLU A 52 -11.52 15.44 -5.54
CA GLU A 52 -11.54 16.31 -4.36
C GLU A 52 -11.46 15.58 -3.00
N ARG A 53 -11.71 14.25 -2.95
CA ARG A 53 -11.86 13.47 -1.71
C ARG A 53 -10.91 12.26 -1.59
N GLU A 54 -9.99 12.08 -2.53
CA GLU A 54 -9.07 10.93 -2.52
C GLU A 54 -8.07 10.99 -1.36
N LEU A 55 -7.51 12.18 -1.06
CA LEU A 55 -6.54 12.37 0.04
C LEU A 55 -7.13 12.07 1.44
N PRO A 56 -8.34 12.55 1.81
CA PRO A 56 -9.01 12.16 3.06
C PRO A 56 -9.27 10.65 3.17
N VAL A 57 -9.61 9.98 2.08
CA VAL A 57 -9.83 8.53 2.05
C VAL A 57 -8.53 7.78 2.30
N VAL A 58 -7.44 8.14 1.62
CA VAL A 58 -6.10 7.55 1.87
C VAL A 58 -5.70 7.71 3.32
N TRP A 59 -5.94 8.88 3.92
CA TRP A 59 -5.64 9.12 5.32
C TRP A 59 -6.49 8.25 6.26
N ALA A 60 -7.79 8.11 5.99
CA ALA A 60 -8.68 7.27 6.79
C ALA A 60 -8.26 5.79 6.73
N VAL A 61 -7.89 5.30 5.54
CA VAL A 61 -7.38 3.93 5.36
C VAL A 61 -6.03 3.76 6.05
N ALA A 62 -5.10 4.72 5.92
CA ALA A 62 -3.80 4.69 6.60
C ALA A 62 -3.93 4.61 8.12
N VAL A 63 -4.84 5.40 8.71
CA VAL A 63 -5.10 5.38 10.16
C VAL A 63 -5.76 4.05 10.57
N GLY A 64 -6.67 3.51 9.77
CA GLY A 64 -7.28 2.20 10.01
C GLY A 64 -6.26 1.05 9.95
N SER A 65 -5.42 1.07 8.94
CA SER A 65 -4.29 0.15 8.74
C SER A 65 -3.29 0.20 9.90
N LEU A 66 -2.95 1.40 10.38
CA LEU A 66 -2.05 1.55 11.52
C LEU A 66 -2.63 0.91 12.79
N LYS A 67 -3.94 1.08 13.05
CA LYS A 67 -4.62 0.41 14.17
C LYS A 67 -4.58 -1.11 14.04
N ASN A 68 -4.79 -1.63 12.84
CA ASN A 68 -4.69 -3.06 12.57
C ASN A 68 -3.27 -3.59 12.85
N LYS A 69 -2.24 -2.90 12.37
CA LYS A 69 -0.84 -3.25 12.61
C LYS A 69 -0.46 -3.15 14.10
N LEU A 70 -1.05 -2.19 14.83
CA LEU A 70 -0.88 -2.06 16.28
C LEU A 70 -1.48 -3.25 17.06
N ILE A 71 -2.40 -4.01 16.47
CA ILE A 71 -2.96 -5.23 17.09
C ILE A 71 -2.18 -6.47 16.61
N LEU A 72 -1.90 -6.56 15.31
CA LEU A 72 -1.20 -7.68 14.66
C LEU A 72 0.23 -7.86 15.20
N VAL A 73 1.00 -6.77 15.31
CA VAL A 73 2.42 -6.83 15.70
C VAL A 73 2.57 -7.33 17.15
N PRO A 74 1.86 -6.78 18.16
CA PRO A 74 1.90 -7.32 19.51
C PRO A 74 1.36 -8.75 19.61
N ALA A 75 0.34 -9.12 18.83
CA ALA A 75 -0.16 -10.49 18.81
C ALA A 75 0.91 -11.47 18.30
N ALA A 76 1.61 -11.14 17.22
CA ALA A 76 2.73 -11.93 16.69
C ALA A 76 3.89 -12.05 17.70
N LEU A 77 4.25 -10.95 18.36
CA LEU A 77 5.26 -10.92 19.41
C LEU A 77 4.85 -11.74 20.64
N ALA A 78 3.58 -11.69 21.02
CA ALA A 78 3.05 -12.50 22.12
C ALA A 78 3.15 -13.99 21.80
N ILE A 79 2.77 -14.42 20.59
CA ILE A 79 2.93 -15.80 20.14
C ILE A 79 4.41 -16.22 20.20
N SER A 80 5.31 -15.38 19.69
CA SER A 80 6.76 -15.63 19.77
C SER A 80 7.24 -15.82 21.21
N ARG A 81 6.76 -15.00 22.14
CA ARG A 81 7.21 -15.02 23.55
C ARG A 81 6.65 -16.19 24.36
N PHE A 82 5.38 -16.52 24.18
CA PHE A 82 4.66 -17.52 24.99
C PHE A 82 4.69 -18.92 24.38
N MET A 83 4.72 -19.02 23.05
CA MET A 83 4.67 -20.27 22.31
C MET A 83 5.66 -20.23 21.12
N PRO A 84 6.98 -20.15 21.37
CA PRO A 84 7.98 -20.08 20.29
C PRO A 84 7.92 -21.30 19.36
N TRP A 85 7.57 -22.48 19.88
CA TRP A 85 7.37 -23.69 19.08
C TRP A 85 6.21 -23.56 18.09
N ALA A 86 5.23 -22.67 18.34
CA ALA A 86 4.09 -22.43 17.46
C ALA A 86 4.44 -21.47 16.30
N VAL A 87 5.56 -20.75 16.39
CA VAL A 87 6.03 -19.86 15.32
C VAL A 87 6.36 -20.67 14.07
N THR A 88 7.09 -21.78 14.20
CA THR A 88 7.44 -22.66 13.07
C THR A 88 6.22 -23.24 12.33
N PRO A 89 5.21 -23.86 12.98
CA PRO A 89 4.02 -24.34 12.27
C PRO A 89 3.17 -23.19 11.74
N LEU A 90 3.08 -22.05 12.42
CA LEU A 90 2.40 -20.85 11.91
C LEU A 90 3.08 -20.34 10.62
N LEU A 91 4.41 -20.35 10.58
CA LEU A 91 5.20 -19.99 9.40
C LEU A 91 5.03 -20.99 8.26
N MET A 92 4.99 -22.28 8.55
CA MET A 92 4.75 -23.32 7.55
C MET A 92 3.35 -23.20 6.97
N LEU A 93 2.33 -22.96 7.80
CA LEU A 93 0.95 -22.70 7.38
C LEU A 93 0.84 -21.42 6.56
N GLY A 94 1.46 -20.33 7.03
CA GLY A 94 1.53 -19.07 6.30
C GLY A 94 2.20 -19.26 4.93
N GLY A 95 3.38 -19.86 4.89
CA GLY A 95 4.09 -20.16 3.64
C GLY A 95 3.27 -21.04 2.69
N LEU A 96 2.56 -22.05 3.21
CA LEU A 96 1.68 -22.89 2.40
C LEU A 96 0.50 -22.09 1.85
N TYR A 97 -0.14 -21.25 2.66
CA TYR A 97 -1.22 -20.35 2.23
C TYR A 97 -0.75 -19.41 1.11
N LEU A 98 0.45 -18.82 1.23
CA LEU A 98 1.04 -17.98 0.19
C LEU A 98 1.36 -18.74 -1.10
N CYS A 99 1.83 -19.98 -1.00
CA CYS A 99 2.03 -20.82 -2.18
C CYS A 99 0.70 -21.10 -2.90
N LEU A 100 -0.39 -21.35 -2.16
CA LEU A 100 -1.70 -21.58 -2.75
C LEU A 100 -2.25 -20.31 -3.41
N GLU A 101 -2.24 -19.18 -2.70
CA GLU A 101 -2.76 -17.92 -3.23
C GLU A 101 -1.88 -17.36 -4.36
N GLY A 102 -0.56 -17.59 -4.30
CA GLY A 102 0.36 -17.27 -5.38
C GLY A 102 0.04 -18.05 -6.67
N VAL A 103 -0.27 -19.34 -6.56
CA VAL A 103 -0.68 -20.16 -7.70
C VAL A 103 -2.03 -19.68 -8.27
N GLU A 104 -3.01 -19.36 -7.43
CA GLU A 104 -4.32 -18.86 -7.85
C GLU A 104 -4.23 -17.50 -8.56
N LYS A 105 -3.40 -16.58 -8.05
CA LYS A 105 -3.16 -15.29 -8.70
C LYS A 105 -2.39 -15.43 -10.03
N LEU A 106 -1.50 -16.43 -10.15
CA LEU A 106 -0.77 -16.72 -11.39
C LEU A 106 -1.67 -17.37 -12.44
N THR A 107 -2.51 -18.33 -12.06
CA THR A 107 -3.43 -19.02 -12.97
C THR A 107 -4.47 -18.07 -13.52
N HIS A 108 -5.05 -17.18 -12.71
CA HIS A 108 -5.96 -16.15 -13.22
C HIS A 108 -5.29 -15.18 -14.21
N LYS A 109 -4.01 -14.83 -14.03
CA LYS A 109 -3.28 -13.95 -14.96
C LYS A 109 -2.90 -14.64 -16.27
N TRP A 110 -2.63 -15.95 -16.25
CA TRP A 110 -2.24 -16.70 -17.45
C TRP A 110 -3.44 -17.26 -18.23
N LEU A 111 -4.58 -17.49 -17.58
CA LEU A 111 -5.77 -18.05 -18.22
C LEU A 111 -6.76 -16.98 -18.74
N HIS A 112 -6.59 -15.70 -18.40
CA HIS A 112 -7.44 -14.60 -18.88
C HIS A 112 -6.68 -13.63 -19.81
N GLN A 113 -6.59 -13.99 -21.10
CA GLN A 113 -6.52 -13.04 -22.23
C GLN A 113 -7.90 -12.81 -22.87
N ALA A 114 -8.98 -12.90 -22.10
CA ALA A 114 -10.33 -12.51 -22.53
C ALA A 114 -11.01 -11.75 -21.39
N PRO A 115 -11.73 -10.66 -21.70
CA PRO A 115 -12.18 -9.70 -20.69
C PRO A 115 -13.31 -10.32 -19.88
N ASP A 116 -13.05 -10.67 -18.63
CA ASP A 116 -14.10 -10.94 -17.67
C ASP A 116 -13.96 -9.96 -16.50
N ASP A 117 -14.26 -8.69 -16.81
CA ASP A 117 -14.63 -7.65 -15.85
C ASP A 117 -15.98 -7.98 -15.20
N ARG A 118 -16.05 -9.08 -14.46
CA ARG A 118 -17.29 -9.56 -13.83
C ARG A 118 -17.09 -10.12 -12.43
N ALA A 119 -16.51 -9.32 -11.53
CA ALA A 119 -16.78 -9.46 -10.10
C ALA A 119 -16.33 -8.22 -9.32
N HIS A 120 -17.18 -7.19 -9.28
CA HIS A 120 -17.25 -6.03 -8.36
C HIS A 120 -17.46 -4.68 -9.08
N ALA A 121 -18.37 -4.65 -10.05
CA ALA A 121 -19.20 -3.47 -10.24
C ALA A 121 -20.46 -3.67 -9.38
N PRO A 122 -20.63 -3.00 -8.22
CA PRO A 122 -21.97 -2.81 -7.73
C PRO A 122 -22.63 -1.89 -8.76
N ASN A 123 -23.61 -2.45 -9.46
CA ASN A 123 -24.62 -1.79 -10.28
C ASN A 123 -24.35 -0.30 -10.57
N LEU A 124 -23.97 -0.01 -11.81
CA LEU A 124 -24.23 1.28 -12.46
C LEU A 124 -25.74 1.49 -12.58
N ALA A 125 -26.43 1.65 -11.46
CA ALA A 125 -27.66 2.40 -11.41
C ALA A 125 -27.23 3.87 -11.31
N ALA A 126 -27.62 4.66 -12.29
CA ALA A 126 -27.40 6.11 -12.31
C ALA A 126 -27.75 6.71 -10.93
N PRO A 127 -26.87 7.54 -10.32
CA PRO A 127 -27.19 8.10 -9.02
C PRO A 127 -28.21 9.22 -9.21
N ALA A 128 -29.47 8.89 -8.94
CA ALA A 128 -30.47 9.84 -8.52
C ALA A 128 -30.26 10.09 -7.01
N ASP A 129 -29.90 11.32 -6.68
CA ASP A 129 -30.16 12.02 -5.42
C ASP A 129 -29.58 11.45 -4.10
N GLY A 130 -28.56 12.16 -3.56
CA GLY A 130 -28.27 12.18 -2.12
C GLY A 130 -26.79 12.21 -1.74
N GLU A 131 -26.34 13.29 -1.06
CA GLU A 131 -25.01 13.33 -0.40
C GLU A 131 -24.80 12.19 0.62
N THR A 132 -25.89 11.61 1.13
CA THR A 132 -25.90 10.47 2.05
C THR A 132 -25.47 9.16 1.40
N ASP A 133 -25.78 8.92 0.13
CA ASP A 133 -25.42 7.66 -0.56
C ASP A 133 -23.92 7.62 -0.89
N LEU A 134 -23.34 8.78 -1.24
CA LEU A 134 -21.90 8.93 -1.47
C LEU A 134 -21.06 8.64 -0.21
N GLN A 135 -21.52 9.06 0.97
CA GLN A 135 -20.80 8.80 2.23
C GLN A 135 -20.81 7.32 2.61
N VAL A 136 -21.90 6.60 2.31
CA VAL A 136 -22.00 5.15 2.55
C VAL A 136 -21.05 4.40 1.62
N LEU A 137 -21.01 4.77 0.33
CA LEU A 137 -20.07 4.24 -0.65
C LEU A 137 -18.60 4.50 -0.26
N GLU A 138 -18.26 5.70 0.22
CA GLU A 138 -16.92 6.03 0.72
C GLU A 138 -16.55 5.18 1.95
N ALA A 139 -17.46 5.05 2.91
CA ALA A 139 -17.24 4.26 4.13
C ALA A 139 -17.05 2.76 3.83
N ASP A 140 -17.81 2.21 2.89
CA ASP A 140 -17.68 0.82 2.47
C ASP A 140 -16.36 0.56 1.74
N ARG A 141 -15.88 1.51 0.92
CA ARG A 141 -14.55 1.44 0.31
C ARG A 141 -13.43 1.50 1.35
N ILE A 142 -13.52 2.42 2.31
CA ILE A 142 -12.55 2.51 3.42
C ILE A 142 -12.51 1.18 4.19
N ARG A 143 -13.68 0.61 4.51
CA ARG A 143 -13.77 -0.67 5.22
C ARG A 143 -13.22 -1.84 4.40
N GLY A 144 -13.50 -1.87 3.10
CA GLY A 144 -12.93 -2.86 2.18
C GLY A 144 -11.40 -2.79 2.16
N ALA A 145 -10.85 -1.58 2.00
CA ALA A 145 -9.42 -1.36 1.96
C ALA A 145 -8.71 -1.74 3.27
N ILE A 146 -9.31 -1.39 4.42
CA ILE A 146 -8.77 -1.79 5.73
C ILE A 146 -8.74 -3.32 5.91
N ARG A 147 -9.72 -4.05 5.36
CA ARG A 147 -9.76 -5.52 5.43
C ARG A 147 -8.70 -6.15 4.55
N THR A 148 -8.56 -5.66 3.32
CA THR A 148 -7.51 -6.14 2.40
C THR A 148 -6.12 -5.88 2.97
N ASP A 149 -5.87 -4.66 3.47
CA ASP A 149 -4.61 -4.29 4.14
C ASP A 149 -4.34 -5.15 5.39
N PHE A 150 -5.36 -5.55 6.16
CA PHE A 150 -5.17 -6.44 7.30
C PHE A 150 -4.58 -7.79 6.88
N VAL A 151 -5.12 -8.39 5.82
CA VAL A 151 -4.67 -9.70 5.31
C VAL A 151 -3.25 -9.59 4.74
N LEU A 152 -2.99 -8.58 3.91
CA LEU A 152 -1.66 -8.31 3.36
C LEU A 152 -0.64 -7.99 4.46
N SER A 153 -1.04 -7.24 5.48
CA SER A 153 -0.20 -6.93 6.65
C SER A 153 0.10 -8.18 7.46
N ALA A 154 -0.87 -9.09 7.61
CA ALA A 154 -0.64 -10.36 8.31
C ALA A 154 0.40 -11.22 7.57
N GLU A 155 0.34 -11.28 6.24
CA GLU A 155 1.35 -11.96 5.42
C GLU A 155 2.75 -11.37 5.65
N ILE A 156 2.89 -10.05 5.56
CA ILE A 156 4.17 -9.35 5.79
C ILE A 156 4.70 -9.63 7.20
N VAL A 157 3.83 -9.55 8.21
CA VAL A 157 4.21 -9.81 9.61
C VAL A 157 4.63 -11.26 9.81
N VAL A 158 3.96 -12.24 9.20
CA VAL A 158 4.35 -13.65 9.27
C VAL A 158 5.71 -13.88 8.60
N ILE A 159 5.93 -13.35 7.40
CA ILE A 159 7.23 -13.45 6.71
C ILE A 159 8.33 -12.79 7.56
N ALA A 160 8.09 -11.59 8.07
CA ALA A 160 9.03 -10.86 8.90
C ALA A 160 9.33 -11.62 10.20
N LEU A 161 8.31 -12.11 10.90
CA LEU A 161 8.45 -12.93 12.11
C LEU A 161 9.32 -14.15 11.83
N GLY A 162 9.16 -14.80 10.68
CA GLY A 162 10.01 -15.91 10.25
C GLY A 162 11.46 -15.55 9.99
N THR A 163 11.74 -14.31 9.59
CA THR A 163 13.13 -13.86 9.44
C THR A 163 13.81 -13.59 10.78
N VAL A 164 13.07 -13.13 11.78
CA VAL A 164 13.62 -12.75 13.10
C VAL A 164 13.31 -13.76 14.21
N ALA A 165 12.72 -14.90 13.90
CA ALA A 165 12.28 -15.89 14.89
C ALA A 165 13.42 -16.35 15.83
N GLU A 166 14.64 -16.46 15.31
CA GLU A 166 15.85 -16.87 16.05
C GLU A 166 16.58 -15.69 16.73
N GLN A 167 16.11 -14.46 16.54
CA GLN A 167 16.74 -13.26 17.12
C GLN A 167 16.24 -12.97 18.53
N PRO A 168 17.00 -12.22 19.36
CA PRO A 168 16.55 -11.76 20.66
C PRO A 168 15.24 -10.98 20.57
N PHE A 169 14.41 -11.06 21.61
CA PHE A 169 13.10 -10.43 21.65
C PHE A 169 13.15 -8.92 21.35
N ALA A 170 14.17 -8.20 21.83
CA ALA A 170 14.35 -6.78 21.56
C ALA A 170 14.50 -6.49 20.04
N THR A 171 15.30 -7.29 19.34
CA THR A 171 15.49 -7.22 17.89
C THR A 171 14.20 -7.56 17.16
N GLN A 172 13.46 -8.59 17.62
CA GLN A 172 12.15 -8.95 17.04
C GLN A 172 11.15 -7.78 17.10
N VAL A 173 11.04 -7.15 18.28
CA VAL A 173 10.15 -5.99 18.50
C VAL A 173 10.54 -4.84 17.59
N ALA A 174 11.83 -4.51 17.54
CA ALA A 174 12.34 -3.39 16.75
C ALA A 174 12.13 -3.62 15.24
N VAL A 175 12.41 -4.82 14.73
CA VAL A 175 12.24 -5.16 13.31
C VAL A 175 10.77 -5.19 12.91
N LEU A 176 9.90 -5.88 13.68
CA LEU A 176 8.47 -5.97 13.35
C LEU A 176 7.78 -4.60 13.41
N SER A 177 8.10 -3.80 14.43
CA SER A 177 7.57 -2.44 14.54
C SER A 177 8.12 -1.53 13.43
N GLY A 178 9.42 -1.65 13.13
CA GLY A 178 10.09 -0.90 12.07
C GLY A 178 9.49 -1.19 10.69
N ILE A 179 9.28 -2.45 10.35
CA ILE A 179 8.61 -2.85 9.09
C ILE A 179 7.18 -2.36 9.06
N GLY A 180 6.40 -2.56 10.14
CA GLY A 180 5.01 -2.09 10.18
C GLY A 180 4.90 -0.58 9.94
N LEU A 181 5.78 0.21 10.55
CA LEU A 181 5.85 1.65 10.35
C LEU A 181 6.32 2.02 8.94
N LEU A 182 7.40 1.39 8.47
CA LEU A 182 7.97 1.61 7.14
C LEU A 182 6.95 1.33 6.05
N MET A 183 6.16 0.26 6.19
CA MET A 183 5.09 -0.08 5.26
C MET A 183 3.98 0.95 5.30
N THR A 184 3.53 1.34 6.50
CA THR A 184 2.45 2.33 6.63
C THR A 184 2.86 3.68 6.02
N VAL A 185 4.10 4.13 6.25
CA VAL A 185 4.57 5.39 5.67
C VAL A 185 4.90 5.24 4.19
N GLY A 186 5.55 4.15 3.79
CA GLY A 186 6.01 3.91 2.43
C GLY A 186 4.85 3.69 1.46
N VAL A 187 3.94 2.77 1.77
CA VAL A 187 2.82 2.41 0.89
C VAL A 187 1.87 3.60 0.75
N TYR A 188 1.36 4.12 1.86
CA TYR A 188 0.39 5.22 1.82
C TYR A 188 1.04 6.54 1.38
N GLY A 189 2.34 6.75 1.65
CA GLY A 189 3.09 7.89 1.14
C GLY A 189 3.25 7.85 -0.39
N ILE A 190 3.55 6.69 -0.96
CA ILE A 190 3.60 6.51 -2.42
C ILE A 190 2.22 6.72 -3.04
N VAL A 191 1.16 6.09 -2.49
CA VAL A 191 -0.22 6.23 -3.00
C VAL A 191 -0.68 7.69 -2.95
N ALA A 192 -0.48 8.38 -1.83
CA ALA A 192 -0.80 9.81 -1.71
C ALA A 192 0.02 10.67 -2.68
N GLY A 193 1.28 10.29 -2.94
CA GLY A 193 2.14 10.94 -3.93
C GLY A 193 1.59 10.79 -5.35
N ILE A 194 1.15 9.59 -5.73
CA ILE A 194 0.56 9.33 -7.05
C ILE A 194 -0.71 10.17 -7.26
N VAL A 195 -1.62 10.16 -6.30
CA VAL A 195 -2.86 10.96 -6.33
C VAL A 195 -2.54 12.45 -6.52
N LYS A 196 -1.57 12.96 -5.76
CA LYS A 196 -1.17 14.37 -5.83
C LYS A 196 -0.52 14.76 -7.16
N LEU A 197 0.24 13.84 -7.78
CA LEU A 197 0.81 14.03 -9.10
C LEU A 197 -0.27 14.07 -10.19
N ASP A 198 -1.33 13.29 -10.05
CA ASP A 198 -2.46 13.31 -10.97
C ASP A 198 -3.26 14.63 -10.87
N ASP A 199 -3.54 15.09 -9.65
CA ASP A 199 -4.16 16.40 -9.40
C ASP A 199 -3.33 17.57 -9.99
N LEU A 200 -2.01 17.50 -9.84
CA LEU A 200 -1.08 18.46 -10.46
C LEU A 200 -1.17 18.41 -11.99
N GLY A 201 -1.27 17.21 -12.58
CA GLY A 201 -1.47 17.01 -14.01
C GLY A 201 -2.76 17.67 -14.51
N LEU A 202 -3.88 17.44 -13.81
CA LEU A 202 -5.17 18.06 -14.12
C LEU A 202 -5.12 19.59 -13.96
N HIS A 203 -4.41 20.10 -12.96
CA HIS A 203 -4.25 21.54 -12.77
C HIS A 203 -3.39 22.16 -13.88
N LEU A 204 -2.36 21.47 -14.37
CA LEU A 204 -1.56 21.89 -15.52
C LEU A 204 -2.34 21.86 -16.83
N LEU A 205 -3.23 20.87 -17.01
CA LEU A 205 -4.15 20.78 -18.15
C LEU A 205 -5.24 21.87 -18.12
N LYS A 206 -5.72 22.24 -16.92
CA LYS A 206 -6.71 23.31 -16.72
C LYS A 206 -6.11 24.71 -16.85
N ARG A 207 -4.80 24.88 -16.76
CA ARG A 207 -4.13 26.14 -17.15
C ARG A 207 -4.09 26.23 -18.68
N PRO A 208 -4.82 27.15 -19.32
CA PRO A 208 -4.71 27.34 -20.76
C PRO A 208 -3.33 27.90 -21.08
N GLY A 209 -2.37 27.01 -21.36
CA GLY A 209 -1.09 27.40 -21.91
C GLY A 209 -1.30 28.07 -23.27
N LEU A 210 -0.80 29.30 -23.41
CA LEU A 210 -0.72 30.07 -24.65
C LEU A 210 -0.26 29.24 -25.88
N LEU A 211 0.46 28.13 -25.66
CA LEU A 211 0.91 27.19 -26.69
C LEU A 211 -0.20 26.29 -27.26
N ALA A 212 -1.17 25.85 -26.45
CA ALA A 212 -2.30 25.06 -26.92
C ALA A 212 -3.24 25.90 -27.79
N GLN A 213 -3.49 27.16 -27.41
CA GLN A 213 -4.26 28.11 -28.22
C GLN A 213 -3.52 28.54 -29.50
N ALA A 214 -2.19 28.68 -29.48
CA ALA A 214 -1.40 29.01 -30.66
C ALA A 214 -1.40 27.88 -31.71
N CYS A 215 -1.34 26.61 -31.25
CA CYS A 215 -1.40 25.45 -32.14
C CYS A 215 -2.82 25.26 -32.70
N TRP A 216 -3.86 25.47 -31.87
CA TRP A 216 -5.26 25.41 -32.30
C TRP A 216 -5.62 26.54 -33.28
N ARG A 217 -5.13 27.78 -33.07
CA ARG A 217 -5.26 28.91 -34.01
C ARG A 217 -4.51 28.70 -35.32
N ARG A 218 -3.31 28.09 -35.30
CA ARG A 218 -2.57 27.77 -36.54
C ARG A 218 -3.25 26.68 -37.37
N ARG A 219 -3.93 25.73 -36.74
CA ARG A 219 -4.65 24.65 -37.45
C ARG A 219 -6.00 25.13 -38.01
N SER A 220 -6.71 26.01 -37.30
CA SER A 220 -7.96 26.62 -37.78
C SER A 220 -7.75 27.70 -38.85
N ALA A 221 -6.61 28.41 -38.86
CA ALA A 221 -6.29 29.36 -39.94
C ALA A 221 -5.94 28.66 -41.28
N ARG A 222 -5.44 27.41 -41.26
CA ARG A 222 -5.19 26.62 -42.49
C ARG A 222 -6.41 25.84 -43.00
N GLY A 223 -7.44 25.66 -42.17
CA GLY A 223 -8.69 25.00 -42.56
C GLY A 223 -9.72 25.91 -43.26
N CYS A 224 -9.63 27.23 -43.11
CA CYS A 224 -10.62 28.17 -43.70
C CYS A 224 -10.43 28.46 -45.20
N CYS A 225 -9.36 28.00 -45.85
CA CYS A 225 -9.13 28.29 -47.27
C CYS A 225 -9.79 27.31 -48.25
N TRP A 226 -10.40 26.22 -47.75
CA TRP A 226 -10.97 25.17 -48.60
C TRP A 226 -12.48 25.28 -48.85
N GLN A 227 -13.15 26.31 -48.31
CA GLN A 227 -14.62 26.45 -48.39
C GLN A 227 -15.09 27.76 -49.05
N ARG A 228 -14.25 28.34 -49.93
CA ARG A 228 -14.59 29.48 -50.80
C ARG A 228 -13.99 29.32 -52.20
N ARG A 229 -14.39 28.28 -52.93
CA ARG A 229 -14.43 28.28 -54.40
C ARG A 229 -15.60 27.39 -54.82
N GLY A 230 -16.76 28.03 -54.97
CA GLY A 230 -17.75 27.62 -55.96
C GLY A 230 -17.29 28.07 -57.34
#